data_AF-A0A923SIK7-F1
#
_entry.id   AF-A0A923SIK7-F1
#
_cell.length_a   1.000
_cell.length_b   1.000
_cell.length_c   1.000
_cell.angle_alpha   90.00
_cell.angle_beta   90.00
_cell.angle_gamma   90.00
#
_symmetry.space_group_name_H-M   'P 1'
#
loop_
_entity.id
_entity.type
_entity.pdbx_description
1 polymer ?
#
loop_
_entity_poly.entity_id
_entity_poly.type
_entity_poly.pdbx_seq_one_letter_code
_entity_poly.pdbx_strand_id
1 'polypeptide(L)'
;MKFFYYLPLLAITLSCNSDDSSNEESRINESAIKIRVLDLRSEQIYQQSLQLIKGKNSAELAESIKPFLQFDDSLQLIKDELISAAGGYTTEALYYNAPAFNYVDDYFYGETAFRNNSHEFFFATLERLNQEINSLSLNTKLSETLEERFAILQKRYGVSDRRELFKNLSISEAVELIEAIRRQVAMGHQEHVINEIIKSNS
;
A
#
# COMPACT_ATOMS: atom_id res chain seq x y z
N MET A 1 26.59 3.63 -32.54
CA MET A 1 26.18 4.95 -32.01
C MET A 1 24.66 4.98 -31.88
N LYS A 2 24.14 5.23 -30.67
CA LYS A 2 22.90 5.94 -30.26
C LYS A 2 21.56 5.62 -30.99
N PHE A 3 20.57 5.01 -30.30
CA PHE A 3 19.35 5.60 -29.66
C PHE A 3 18.27 6.08 -30.68
N PHE A 4 16.93 5.97 -30.56
CA PHE A 4 15.95 5.67 -29.51
C PHE A 4 14.52 5.56 -30.16
N TYR A 5 13.60 4.74 -29.58
CA TYR A 5 12.11 4.89 -29.40
C TYR A 5 11.21 5.02 -30.67
N TYR A 6 9.99 4.45 -30.77
CA TYR A 6 8.79 4.67 -29.94
C TYR A 6 7.69 3.58 -30.15
N LEU A 7 6.77 3.52 -29.17
CA LEU A 7 5.52 2.74 -29.01
C LEU A 7 4.55 2.68 -30.23
N PRO A 8 3.66 1.67 -30.23
CA PRO A 8 2.23 1.87 -30.53
C PRO A 8 1.36 1.47 -29.31
N LEU A 9 0.70 2.41 -28.65
CA LEU A 9 -0.71 2.81 -28.81
C LEU A 9 -1.76 1.69 -28.66
N LEU A 10 -2.54 1.86 -27.59
CA LEU A 10 -3.86 1.30 -27.28
C LEU A 10 -4.74 0.99 -28.50
N ALA A 11 -5.21 -0.25 -28.57
CA ALA A 11 -6.53 -0.58 -29.12
C ALA A 11 -6.98 -1.93 -28.57
N ILE A 12 -7.80 -1.94 -27.51
CA ILE A 12 -8.67 -3.08 -27.23
C ILE A 12 -10.08 -2.54 -26.97
N THR A 13 -10.97 -3.00 -27.82
CA THR A 13 -12.38 -2.68 -27.97
C THR A 13 -13.24 -3.27 -26.86
N LEU A 14 -14.28 -2.52 -26.48
CA LEU A 14 -15.42 -2.96 -25.67
C LEU A 14 -16.28 -3.96 -26.47
N SER A 15 -16.55 -5.14 -25.90
CA SER A 15 -17.75 -5.91 -26.22
C SER A 15 -18.43 -6.34 -24.92
N CYS A 16 -19.63 -5.83 -24.68
CA CYS A 16 -20.58 -6.38 -23.72
C CYS A 16 -21.15 -7.68 -24.27
N ASN A 17 -21.07 -8.75 -23.49
CA ASN A 17 -22.06 -9.82 -23.53
C ASN A 17 -22.33 -10.25 -22.08
N SER A 18 -23.62 -10.32 -21.78
CA SER A 18 -24.25 -10.63 -20.51
C SER A 18 -24.15 -12.13 -20.19
N ASP A 19 -23.48 -12.45 -19.09
CA ASP A 19 -23.60 -13.70 -18.31
C ASP A 19 -23.12 -13.35 -16.88
N ASP A 20 -24.07 -12.82 -16.10
CA ASP A 20 -23.90 -11.75 -15.10
C ASP A 20 -23.87 -12.24 -13.62
N SER A 21 -23.16 -13.31 -13.26
CA SER A 21 -22.85 -13.48 -11.82
C SER A 21 -21.59 -14.28 -11.48
N SER A 22 -21.28 -15.36 -12.20
CA SER A 22 -20.08 -16.17 -11.91
C SER A 22 -18.82 -15.63 -12.58
N ASN A 23 -18.97 -14.92 -13.71
CA ASN A 23 -17.87 -14.29 -14.43
C ASN A 23 -17.40 -12.97 -13.81
N GLU A 24 -18.24 -12.27 -13.03
CA GLU A 24 -17.82 -11.04 -12.34
C GLU A 24 -16.88 -11.36 -11.17
N GLU A 25 -17.17 -12.37 -10.35
CA GLU A 25 -16.26 -12.85 -9.30
C GLU A 25 -14.91 -13.31 -9.88
N SER A 26 -14.95 -14.03 -11.00
CA SER A 26 -13.75 -14.47 -11.71
C SER A 26 -12.94 -13.29 -12.27
N ARG A 27 -13.59 -12.29 -12.89
CA ARG A 27 -12.91 -11.17 -13.55
C ARG A 27 -12.37 -10.12 -12.58
N ILE A 28 -13.02 -9.86 -11.46
CA ILE A 28 -12.51 -8.97 -10.40
C ILE A 28 -11.22 -9.57 -9.82
N ASN A 29 -11.21 -10.89 -9.64
CA ASN A 29 -10.06 -11.62 -9.11
C ASN A 29 -8.93 -11.77 -10.14
N GLU A 30 -9.26 -12.05 -11.41
CA GLU A 30 -8.27 -12.12 -12.49
C GLU A 30 -7.63 -10.76 -12.78
N SER A 31 -8.37 -9.65 -12.64
CA SER A 31 -7.83 -8.30 -12.79
C SER A 31 -6.89 -7.95 -11.64
N ALA A 32 -7.25 -8.29 -10.41
CA ALA A 32 -6.37 -8.13 -9.25
C ALA A 32 -5.08 -8.98 -9.36
N ILE A 33 -5.19 -10.21 -9.88
CA ILE A 33 -4.05 -11.11 -10.11
C ILE A 33 -3.19 -10.65 -11.30
N LYS A 34 -3.78 -10.18 -12.41
CA LYS A 34 -3.05 -9.67 -13.58
C LYS A 34 -2.36 -8.34 -13.30
N ILE A 35 -2.90 -7.49 -12.42
CA ILE A 35 -2.22 -6.30 -11.91
C ILE A 35 -1.00 -6.69 -11.05
N ARG A 36 -1.11 -7.72 -10.20
CA ARG A 36 -0.01 -8.24 -9.34
C ARG A 36 1.22 -8.75 -10.11
N VAL A 37 1.13 -9.07 -11.40
CA VAL A 37 2.27 -9.53 -12.22
C VAL A 37 3.19 -8.37 -12.65
N LEU A 38 2.67 -7.13 -12.65
CA LEU A 38 3.44 -5.92 -12.94
C LEU A 38 3.68 -5.05 -11.69
N ASP A 39 3.04 -5.38 -10.57
CA ASP A 39 3.13 -4.61 -9.33
C ASP A 39 4.33 -5.06 -8.49
N LEU A 40 5.32 -4.18 -8.35
CA LEU A 40 6.46 -4.41 -7.47
C LEU A 40 5.98 -4.42 -6.02
N ARG A 41 6.16 -5.54 -5.32
CA ARG A 41 5.81 -5.64 -3.90
C ARG A 41 6.73 -4.76 -3.05
N SER A 42 6.24 -4.24 -1.92
CA SER A 42 7.05 -3.39 -1.02
C SER A 42 8.35 -4.08 -0.60
N GLU A 43 8.32 -5.40 -0.36
CA GLU A 43 9.50 -6.18 0.04
C GLU A 43 10.58 -6.17 -1.06
N GLN A 44 10.19 -6.20 -2.34
CA GLN A 44 11.13 -6.14 -3.45
C GLN A 44 11.78 -4.76 -3.57
N ILE A 45 11.02 -3.69 -3.33
CA ILE A 45 11.51 -2.31 -3.33
C ILE A 45 12.51 -2.10 -2.17
N TYR A 46 12.21 -2.63 -0.99
CA TYR A 46 13.15 -2.59 0.14
C TYR A 46 14.42 -3.40 -0.14
N GLN A 47 14.31 -4.58 -0.74
CA GLN A 47 15.48 -5.37 -1.13
C GLN A 47 16.39 -4.61 -2.11
N GLN A 48 15.81 -3.94 -3.10
CA GLN A 48 16.57 -3.08 -4.02
C GLN A 48 17.26 -1.92 -3.27
N SER A 49 16.54 -1.25 -2.38
CA SER A 49 17.08 -0.15 -1.58
C SER A 49 18.26 -0.61 -0.72
N LEU A 50 18.14 -1.76 -0.05
CA LEU A 50 19.20 -2.36 0.77
C LEU A 50 20.43 -2.76 -0.06
N GLN A 51 20.25 -3.23 -1.29
CA GLN A 51 21.36 -3.53 -2.20
C GLN A 51 22.13 -2.24 -2.57
N LEU A 52 21.42 -1.15 -2.85
CA LEU A 52 22.03 0.15 -3.13
C LEU A 52 22.83 0.69 -1.94
N ILE A 53 22.26 0.60 -0.73
CA ILE A 53 22.94 1.01 0.51
C ILE A 53 24.23 0.22 0.74
N LYS A 54 24.18 -1.11 0.59
CA LYS A 54 25.35 -1.99 0.72
C LYS A 54 26.47 -1.62 -0.26
N GLY A 55 26.13 -1.23 -1.48
CA GLY A 55 27.09 -0.76 -2.49
C GLY A 55 27.84 0.51 -2.11
N LYS A 56 27.28 1.36 -1.23
CA LYS A 56 27.87 2.62 -0.78
C LYS A 56 28.58 2.54 0.58
N ASN A 57 28.35 1.48 1.36
CA ASN A 57 28.91 1.29 2.69
C ASN A 57 28.67 2.49 3.65
N SER A 58 27.48 3.10 3.58
CA SER A 58 27.08 4.22 4.44
C SER A 58 26.24 3.73 5.62
N ALA A 59 26.75 3.93 6.84
CA ALA A 59 26.03 3.59 8.06
C ALA A 59 24.79 4.48 8.26
N GLU A 60 24.86 5.75 7.88
CA GLU A 60 23.74 6.69 7.99
C GLU A 60 22.56 6.28 7.10
N LEU A 61 22.83 5.87 5.85
CA LEU A 61 21.81 5.34 4.95
C LEU A 61 21.27 3.97 5.40
N ALA A 62 22.08 3.18 6.10
CA ALA A 62 21.60 1.93 6.67
C ALA A 62 20.66 2.16 7.87
N GLU A 63 20.82 3.26 8.60
CA GLU A 63 19.94 3.63 9.71
C GLU A 63 18.65 4.29 9.23
N SER A 64 18.69 5.05 8.12
CA SER A 64 17.51 5.76 7.59
C SER A 64 16.37 4.85 7.15
N ILE A 65 16.62 3.55 6.93
CA ILE A 65 15.57 2.58 6.55
C ILE A 65 14.66 2.20 7.71
N LYS A 66 15.13 2.32 8.97
CA LYS A 66 14.44 1.79 10.14
C LYS A 66 13.01 2.32 10.32
N PRO A 67 12.74 3.64 10.23
CA PRO A 67 11.38 4.17 10.31
C PRO A 67 10.42 3.56 9.28
N PHE A 68 10.88 3.41 8.03
CA PHE A 68 10.06 2.88 6.94
C PHE A 68 9.72 1.40 7.15
N LEU A 69 10.68 0.59 7.59
CA LEU A 69 10.43 -0.82 7.90
C LEU A 69 9.49 -1.00 9.09
N GLN A 70 9.68 -0.23 10.17
CA GLN A 70 8.78 -0.29 11.34
C GLN A 70 7.34 0.07 10.97
N PHE A 71 7.17 1.05 10.08
CA PHE A 71 5.85 1.40 9.57
C PHE A 71 5.27 0.30 8.65
N ASP A 72 6.07 -0.25 7.74
CA ASP A 72 5.65 -1.35 6.86
C ASP A 72 5.24 -2.60 7.67
N ASP A 73 5.98 -2.95 8.71
CA ASP A 73 5.66 -4.04 9.63
C ASP A 73 4.33 -3.81 10.33
N SER A 74 4.05 -2.56 10.74
CA SER A 74 2.79 -2.19 11.36
C SER A 74 1.61 -2.33 10.38
N LEU A 75 1.80 -1.92 9.12
CA LEU A 75 0.79 -2.10 8.06
C LEU A 75 0.56 -3.58 7.72
N GLN A 76 1.63 -4.37 7.67
CA GLN A 76 1.57 -5.81 7.47
C GLN A 76 0.78 -6.48 8.60
N LEU A 77 1.02 -6.10 9.86
CA LEU A 77 0.26 -6.61 11.00
C LEU A 77 -1.23 -6.27 10.89
N ILE A 78 -1.58 -5.01 10.61
CA ILE A 78 -2.98 -4.58 10.45
C ILE A 78 -3.67 -5.36 9.33
N LYS A 79 -2.98 -5.56 8.21
CA LYS A 79 -3.49 -6.38 7.10
C LYS A 79 -3.76 -7.82 7.54
N ASP A 80 -2.81 -8.45 8.21
CA ASP A 80 -2.92 -9.85 8.64
C ASP A 80 -4.03 -10.03 9.68
N GLU A 81 -4.19 -9.07 10.60
CA GLU A 81 -5.27 -9.06 11.57
C GLU A 81 -6.64 -8.86 10.91
N LEU A 82 -6.76 -7.96 9.93
CA LEU A 82 -7.99 -7.77 9.17
C LEU A 82 -8.39 -9.06 8.43
N ILE A 83 -7.43 -9.70 7.77
CA ILE A 83 -7.65 -10.98 7.09
C ILE A 83 -8.06 -12.07 8.09
N SER A 84 -7.42 -12.13 9.25
CA SER A 84 -7.75 -13.08 10.30
C SER A 84 -9.16 -12.83 10.86
N ALA A 85 -9.55 -11.57 11.09
CA ALA A 85 -10.88 -11.18 11.51
C ALA A 85 -11.96 -11.59 10.49
N ALA A 86 -11.61 -11.58 9.21
CA ALA A 86 -12.43 -12.07 8.10
C ALA A 86 -12.44 -13.61 7.94
N GLY A 87 -11.83 -14.36 8.84
CA GLY A 87 -11.77 -15.83 8.80
C GLY A 87 -10.60 -16.42 8.00
N GLY A 88 -9.72 -15.60 7.45
CA GLY A 88 -8.52 -16.03 6.74
C GLY A 88 -8.74 -16.41 5.26
N TYR A 89 -7.78 -17.16 4.72
CA TYR A 89 -7.78 -17.62 3.33
C TYR A 89 -8.21 -19.08 3.20
N THR A 90 -9.00 -19.39 2.18
CA THR A 90 -9.22 -20.75 1.70
C THR A 90 -7.93 -21.33 1.10
N THR A 91 -7.94 -22.63 0.84
CA THR A 91 -6.85 -23.35 0.14
C THR A 91 -6.58 -22.80 -1.26
N GLU A 92 -7.56 -22.16 -1.88
CA GLU A 92 -7.49 -21.51 -3.20
C GLU A 92 -7.08 -20.03 -3.11
N ALA A 93 -6.63 -19.57 -1.94
CA ALA A 93 -6.28 -18.18 -1.67
C ALA A 93 -7.44 -17.18 -1.83
N LEU A 94 -8.67 -17.64 -1.61
CA LEU A 94 -9.87 -16.80 -1.53
C LEU A 94 -10.15 -16.42 -0.07
N TYR A 95 -10.88 -15.35 0.19
CA TYR A 95 -11.32 -15.04 1.56
C TYR A 95 -12.46 -15.98 1.96
N TYR A 96 -12.41 -16.55 3.16
CA TYR A 96 -13.47 -17.43 3.66
C TYR A 96 -14.84 -16.73 3.74
N ASN A 97 -14.87 -15.42 4.01
CA ASN A 97 -16.11 -14.66 4.20
C ASN A 97 -16.22 -13.44 3.24
N ALA A 98 -16.26 -13.69 1.93
CA ALA A 98 -16.39 -12.65 0.90
C ALA A 98 -17.86 -12.36 0.48
N PRO A 99 -18.23 -11.09 0.21
CA PRO A 99 -17.71 -9.85 0.79
C PRO A 99 -18.62 -9.42 1.95
N ALA A 100 -18.14 -9.53 3.19
CA ALA A 100 -18.84 -8.91 4.31
C ALA A 100 -18.13 -7.61 4.68
N PHE A 101 -18.64 -6.51 4.11
CA PHE A 101 -18.28 -5.13 4.46
C PHE A 101 -18.27 -4.90 5.98
N ASN A 102 -19.16 -5.58 6.69
CA ASN A 102 -19.24 -5.56 8.15
C ASN A 102 -17.90 -5.91 8.82
N TYR A 103 -17.06 -6.79 8.26
CA TYR A 103 -15.78 -7.14 8.90
C TYR A 103 -14.77 -6.01 8.89
N VAL A 104 -14.74 -5.19 7.83
CA VAL A 104 -13.85 -4.03 7.76
C VAL A 104 -14.33 -2.97 8.74
N ASP A 105 -15.63 -2.70 8.75
CA ASP A 105 -16.22 -1.73 9.66
C ASP A 105 -16.07 -2.17 11.12
N ASP A 106 -16.35 -3.44 11.43
CA ASP A 106 -16.18 -4.03 12.76
C ASP A 106 -14.71 -4.02 13.20
N TYR A 107 -13.77 -4.29 12.29
CA TYR A 107 -12.34 -4.28 12.60
C TYR A 107 -11.81 -2.86 12.88
N PHE A 108 -12.11 -1.90 11.99
CA PHE A 108 -11.58 -0.55 12.08
C PHE A 108 -12.32 0.33 13.08
N TYR A 109 -13.65 0.20 13.15
CA TYR A 109 -14.55 1.11 13.86
C TYR A 109 -15.39 0.43 14.95
N GLY A 110 -15.40 -0.90 15.01
CA GLY A 110 -16.08 -1.63 16.08
C GLY A 110 -15.32 -1.56 17.41
N GLU A 111 -16.06 -1.33 18.49
CA GLU A 111 -15.54 -1.42 19.85
C GLU A 111 -15.79 -2.83 20.41
N THR A 112 -14.73 -3.50 20.84
CA THR A 112 -14.81 -4.80 21.55
C THR A 112 -13.95 -4.78 22.80
N ALA A 113 -14.15 -5.74 23.71
CA ALA A 113 -13.33 -5.87 24.91
C ALA A 113 -11.82 -6.12 24.64
N PHE A 114 -11.47 -6.52 23.41
CA PHE A 114 -10.10 -6.85 23.01
C PHE A 114 -9.53 -5.92 21.92
N ARG A 115 -10.37 -5.09 21.30
CA ARG A 115 -10.00 -4.15 20.24
C ARG A 115 -10.77 -2.86 20.42
N ASN A 116 -10.03 -1.77 20.56
CA ASN A 116 -10.58 -0.43 20.61
C ASN A 116 -9.78 0.44 19.63
N ASN A 117 -10.48 1.16 18.76
CA ASN A 117 -9.92 2.20 17.91
C ASN A 117 -8.76 1.77 16.96
N SER A 118 -8.90 0.63 16.27
CA SER A 118 -7.89 0.16 15.28
C SER A 118 -7.58 1.20 14.20
N HIS A 119 -8.59 1.97 13.76
CA HIS A 119 -8.38 3.10 12.84
C HIS A 119 -7.52 4.21 13.47
N GLU A 120 -7.69 4.55 14.74
CA GLU A 120 -6.83 5.54 15.40
C GLU A 120 -5.39 5.05 15.49
N PHE A 121 -5.17 3.76 15.81
CA PHE A 121 -3.84 3.16 15.80
C PHE A 121 -3.19 3.25 14.41
N PHE A 122 -3.94 2.92 13.35
CA PHE A 122 -3.47 3.04 11.97
C PHE A 122 -3.03 4.48 11.64
N PHE A 123 -3.89 5.47 11.86
CA PHE A 123 -3.58 6.86 11.53
C PHE A 123 -2.51 7.47 12.45
N ALA A 124 -2.42 7.04 13.71
CA ALA A 124 -1.34 7.43 14.62
C ALA A 124 0.01 6.86 14.18
N THR A 125 0.03 5.63 13.65
CA THR A 125 1.24 5.01 13.11
C THR A 125 1.73 5.76 11.86
N LEU A 126 0.80 6.21 11.01
CA LEU A 126 1.10 7.02 9.83
C LEU A 126 1.66 8.39 10.23
N GLU A 127 1.04 9.04 11.20
CA GLU A 127 1.51 10.33 11.73
C GLU A 127 2.91 10.22 12.33
N ARG A 128 3.18 9.13 13.07
CA ARG A 128 4.51 8.85 13.62
C ARG A 128 5.56 8.70 12.52
N LEU A 129 5.25 7.98 11.44
CA LEU A 129 6.18 7.88 10.31
C LEU A 129 6.50 9.27 9.72
N ASN A 130 5.48 10.10 9.48
CA ASN A 130 5.68 11.44 8.96
C ASN A 130 6.56 12.30 9.89
N GLN A 131 6.36 12.20 11.21
CA GLN A 131 7.19 12.87 12.21
C GLN A 131 8.63 12.39 12.18
N GLU A 132 8.85 11.07 12.12
CA GLU A 132 10.19 10.48 12.02
C GLU A 132 10.91 10.91 10.75
N ILE A 133 10.24 10.87 9.58
CA ILE A 133 10.77 11.34 8.28
C ILE A 133 11.21 12.81 8.35
N ASN A 134 10.34 13.66 8.91
CA ASN A 134 10.62 15.09 9.05
C ASN A 134 11.77 15.33 10.03
N SER A 135 11.83 14.61 11.16
CA SER A 135 12.90 14.74 12.15
C SER A 135 14.27 14.36 11.60
N LEU A 136 14.32 13.33 10.76
CA LEU A 136 15.52 12.85 10.11
C LEU A 136 15.89 13.67 8.86
N SER A 137 15.09 14.68 8.50
CA SER A 137 15.28 15.54 7.31
C SER A 137 15.50 14.72 6.04
N LEU A 138 14.79 13.61 5.90
CA LEU A 138 14.98 12.68 4.79
C LEU A 138 14.54 13.32 3.48
N ASN A 139 15.39 13.23 2.47
CA ASN A 139 15.13 13.79 1.15
C ASN A 139 14.14 12.93 0.34
N THR A 140 12.87 12.95 0.73
CA THR A 140 11.76 12.25 0.06
C THR A 140 10.50 13.10 0.03
N LYS A 141 9.65 12.89 -0.98
CA LYS A 141 8.32 13.49 -1.11
C LYS A 141 7.20 12.60 -0.55
N LEU A 142 7.54 11.60 0.27
CA LEU A 142 6.57 10.62 0.75
C LEU A 142 5.37 11.27 1.47
N SER A 143 5.62 12.20 2.39
CA SER A 143 4.56 12.86 3.16
C SER A 143 3.60 13.62 2.24
N GLU A 144 4.12 14.41 1.29
CA GLU A 144 3.31 15.14 0.30
C GLU A 144 2.50 14.16 -0.57
N THR A 145 3.15 13.12 -1.07
CA THR A 145 2.53 12.09 -1.92
C THR A 145 1.41 11.35 -1.20
N LEU A 146 1.60 11.00 0.08
CA LEU A 146 0.59 10.32 0.87
C LEU A 146 -0.62 11.22 1.13
N GLU A 147 -0.41 12.48 1.50
CA GLU A 147 -1.52 13.43 1.72
C GLU A 147 -2.30 13.68 0.42
N GLU A 148 -1.63 13.85 -0.72
CA GLU A 148 -2.29 13.96 -2.02
C GLU A 148 -3.15 12.74 -2.34
N ARG A 149 -2.62 11.52 -2.11
CA ARG A 149 -3.37 10.29 -2.34
C ARG A 149 -4.54 10.15 -1.39
N PHE A 150 -4.38 10.48 -0.10
CA PHE A 150 -5.49 10.46 0.84
C PHE A 150 -6.59 11.44 0.43
N ALA A 151 -6.24 12.66 0.01
CA ALA A 151 -7.21 13.64 -0.49
C ALA A 151 -7.98 13.13 -1.73
N ILE A 152 -7.30 12.46 -2.66
CA ILE A 152 -7.93 11.82 -3.83
C ILE A 152 -8.90 10.72 -3.39
N LEU A 153 -8.49 9.87 -2.45
CA LEU A 153 -9.31 8.77 -1.93
C LEU A 153 -10.53 9.32 -1.18
N GLN A 154 -10.36 10.32 -0.33
CA GLN A 154 -11.47 10.98 0.39
C GLN A 154 -12.52 11.51 -0.58
N LYS A 155 -12.07 12.21 -1.63
CA LYS A 155 -12.95 12.70 -2.69
C LYS A 155 -13.66 11.57 -3.44
N ARG A 156 -12.93 10.48 -3.75
CA ARG A 156 -13.47 9.34 -4.49
C ARG A 156 -14.53 8.57 -3.70
N TYR A 157 -14.29 8.36 -2.41
CA TYR A 157 -15.19 7.63 -1.51
C TYR A 157 -16.25 8.52 -0.85
N GLY A 158 -16.19 9.85 -1.06
CA GLY A 158 -17.16 10.78 -0.50
C GLY A 158 -17.09 10.91 1.02
N VAL A 159 -15.92 10.67 1.62
CA VAL A 159 -15.70 10.77 3.08
C VAL A 159 -15.09 12.12 3.45
N SER A 160 -15.59 12.75 4.51
CA SER A 160 -15.11 14.06 4.97
C SER A 160 -13.87 13.97 5.85
N ASP A 161 -13.73 12.89 6.63
CA ASP A 161 -12.56 12.63 7.47
C ASP A 161 -11.74 11.49 6.88
N ARG A 162 -10.42 11.68 6.77
CA ARG A 162 -9.50 10.63 6.30
C ARG A 162 -9.54 9.39 7.19
N ARG A 163 -9.88 9.56 8.48
CA ARG A 163 -10.05 8.45 9.42
C ARG A 163 -11.17 7.49 9.04
N GLU A 164 -12.08 7.93 8.17
CA GLU A 164 -13.22 7.16 7.68
C GLU A 164 -12.94 6.46 6.35
N LEU A 165 -11.71 6.50 5.83
CA LEU A 165 -11.36 5.92 4.51
C LEU A 165 -11.64 4.42 4.37
N PHE A 166 -11.69 3.68 5.49
CA PHE A 166 -11.99 2.25 5.46
C PHE A 166 -13.49 1.93 5.56
N LYS A 167 -14.34 2.93 5.82
CA LYS A 167 -15.79 2.71 5.96
C LYS A 167 -16.38 2.15 4.68
N ASN A 168 -17.20 1.10 4.81
CA ASN A 168 -17.88 0.44 3.70
C ASN A 168 -16.94 -0.15 2.62
N LEU A 169 -15.64 -0.29 2.89
CA LEU A 169 -14.76 -1.03 1.99
C LEU A 169 -15.00 -2.53 2.15
N SER A 170 -14.95 -3.28 1.06
CA SER A 170 -14.83 -4.73 1.16
C SER A 170 -13.44 -5.10 1.72
N ILE A 171 -13.29 -6.30 2.27
CA ILE A 171 -12.00 -6.80 2.77
C ILE A 171 -10.92 -6.70 1.69
N SER A 172 -11.25 -7.08 0.45
CA SER A 172 -10.33 -7.01 -0.69
C SER A 172 -9.86 -5.57 -0.96
N GLU A 173 -10.76 -4.59 -0.91
CA GLU A 173 -10.43 -3.18 -1.13
C GLU A 173 -9.60 -2.61 0.02
N ALA A 174 -9.93 -2.95 1.27
CA ALA A 174 -9.18 -2.52 2.44
C ALA A 174 -7.75 -3.10 2.44
N VAL A 175 -7.60 -4.39 2.10
CA VAL A 175 -6.28 -5.02 1.95
C VAL A 175 -5.47 -4.38 0.82
N GLU A 176 -6.09 -4.12 -0.33
CA GLU A 176 -5.39 -3.46 -1.44
C GLU A 176 -5.00 -2.02 -1.12
N LEU A 177 -5.82 -1.29 -0.36
CA LEU A 177 -5.46 0.04 0.13
C LEU A 177 -4.24 -0.01 1.05
N ILE A 178 -4.20 -0.97 2.00
CA ILE A 178 -3.03 -1.15 2.88
C ILE A 178 -1.79 -1.48 2.04
N GLU A 179 -1.89 -2.42 1.10
CA GLU A 179 -0.79 -2.77 0.19
C GLU A 179 -0.31 -1.59 -0.65
N ALA A 180 -1.22 -0.76 -1.17
CA ALA A 180 -0.87 0.44 -1.91
C ALA A 180 -0.06 1.43 -1.04
N ILE A 181 -0.44 1.60 0.23
CA ILE A 181 0.29 2.45 1.18
C ILE A 181 1.68 1.86 1.48
N ARG A 182 1.77 0.56 1.75
CA ARG A 182 3.05 -0.16 1.92
C ARG A 182 4.00 0.08 0.74
N ARG A 183 3.49 -0.01 -0.49
CA ARG A 183 4.25 0.30 -1.71
C ARG A 183 4.72 1.75 -1.76
N GLN A 184 3.87 2.72 -1.44
CA GLN A 184 4.27 4.14 -1.42
C GLN A 184 5.39 4.40 -0.39
N VAL A 185 5.31 3.80 0.79
CA VAL A 185 6.34 3.94 1.84
C VAL A 185 7.68 3.39 1.34
N ALA A 186 7.68 2.20 0.74
CA ALA A 186 8.88 1.60 0.20
C ALA A 186 9.48 2.45 -0.94
N MET A 187 8.64 3.04 -1.80
CA MET A 187 9.07 3.98 -2.83
C MET A 187 9.68 5.26 -2.24
N GLY A 188 9.11 5.81 -1.16
CA GLY A 188 9.65 6.97 -0.46
C GLY A 188 11.05 6.70 0.13
N HIS A 189 11.26 5.52 0.72
CA HIS A 189 12.59 5.11 1.16
C HIS A 189 13.57 4.99 -0.03
N GLN A 190 13.14 4.37 -1.12
CA GLN A 190 13.98 4.21 -2.31
C GLN A 190 14.37 5.58 -2.91
N GLU A 191 13.42 6.51 -2.97
CA GLU A 191 13.67 7.90 -3.39
C GLU A 191 14.75 8.56 -2.53
N HIS A 192 14.63 8.46 -1.20
CA HIS A 192 15.63 8.98 -0.28
C HIS A 192 17.03 8.39 -0.57
N VAL A 193 17.13 7.06 -0.66
CA VAL A 193 18.41 6.37 -0.94
C VAL A 193 19.02 6.85 -2.27
N ILE A 194 18.22 6.93 -3.34
CA ILE A 194 18.69 7.39 -4.65
C ILE A 194 19.19 8.84 -4.56
N ASN A 195 18.45 9.72 -3.90
CA ASN A 195 18.81 11.12 -3.77
C ASN A 195 20.14 11.31 -3.01
N GLU A 196 20.36 10.57 -1.92
CA GLU A 196 21.63 10.63 -1.19
C GLU A 196 22.80 10.03 -1.98
N ILE A 197 22.55 8.98 -2.77
CA ILE A 197 23.55 8.45 -3.70
C ILE A 197 23.95 9.50 -4.73
N ILE A 198 23.00 10.21 -5.32
CA ILE A 198 23.25 11.27 -6.31
C ILE A 198 24.06 12.42 -5.68
N LYS A 199 23.66 12.88 -4.48
CA LYS A 199 24.39 13.93 -3.75
C LYS A 199 25.84 13.52 -3.47
N SER A 200 26.08 12.29 -3.04
CA SER A 200 27.45 11.80 -2.75
C SER A 200 28.37 11.70 -3.98
N ASN A 201 27.80 11.73 -5.19
CA ASN A 201 28.53 11.64 -6.46
C ASN A 201 28.68 13.00 -7.17
N SER A 202 28.05 14.05 -6.67
CA SER A 202 28.09 15.42 -7.22
C SER A 202 29.15 16.25 -6.53
#